data_AF-A0A923XT56-F1
#
_entry.id   AF-A0A923XT56-F1
#
_cell.length_a   1.000
_cell.length_b   1.000
_cell.length_c   1.000
_cell.angle_alpha   90.00
_cell.angle_beta   90.00
_cell.angle_gamma   90.00
#
_symmetry.space_group_name_H-M   'P 1'
#
loop_
_entity.id
_entity.type
_entity.pdbx_description
1 polymer ?
#
loop_
_entity_poly.entity_id
_entity_poly.type
_entity_poly.pdbx_seq_one_letter_code
_entity_poly.pdbx_strand_id
1 'polypeptide(L)'
;MTKVDEWTVKLAAVLAGDVAPEDRGAALQTLADSHVTGQPAVDQTRARILHLLAQREGVMEADVDPPTPAAPLAPLQAQGRAGISLVAVDLSQLTVAAVRNWLTAKVDEVVLVDCHTTLPLALRLTEAGIKDPRLTVIRLDHGAVTWTQAFNIGLRAARHARLWAISGSARLGTLAPLPLQSGSYGAETGQTDALGFLLDLNRGDLATVGGFNEYLDSPDWSVEDLAGRLSAHGLQRRALPAGLLVQGPKFSPASAPVAGTLREQLRQSQNFVALQNRFISAAMPDWVGDDQLPCVFGHLDEQGQHVQPGTATVAKVPLHIKTEAASHALIDLLRDRLGGQLERLSPRRLDMVLARPAPDVSAVDIAVAASNAPDGVRTRKGWLVLDVSANTLPLPGTAAAVGLSTLLQMAQLHGQTVVLRVDTPETVGVLTSATQQPVVTGALDTTAFWPTELRELARPLGNRAPRHATMAFDAQTLTDLGALSQTPALLLRRPKIFIDAQHGLGNRMRAIA
;
A
#
# COMPACT_ATOMS: atom_id res chain seq x y z
N MET A 1 -8.82 -41.70 23.86
CA MET A 1 -7.48 -41.47 23.29
C MET A 1 -7.51 -41.98 21.87
N THR A 2 -7.59 -41.07 20.91
CA THR A 2 -7.48 -41.39 19.48
C THR A 2 -6.07 -41.90 19.21
N LYS A 3 -5.86 -42.76 18.20
CA LYS A 3 -4.53 -43.31 17.82
C LYS A 3 -3.40 -42.27 17.66
N VAL A 4 -3.74 -40.97 17.64
CA VAL A 4 -2.83 -39.83 17.58
C VAL A 4 -1.98 -39.65 18.85
N ASP A 5 -2.38 -40.21 20.01
CA ASP A 5 -1.58 -40.11 21.25
C ASP A 5 -0.46 -41.16 21.36
N GLU A 6 -0.69 -42.37 20.86
CA GLU A 6 0.22 -43.51 21.11
C GLU A 6 1.56 -43.38 20.36
N TRP A 7 1.52 -42.87 19.13
CA TRP A 7 2.72 -42.64 18.33
C TRP A 7 3.63 -41.57 18.97
N THR A 8 3.03 -40.48 19.47
CA THR A 8 3.75 -39.38 20.11
C THR A 8 4.40 -39.81 21.41
N VAL A 9 3.71 -40.60 22.23
CA VAL A 9 4.26 -41.16 23.48
C VAL A 9 5.44 -42.09 23.20
N LYS A 10 5.32 -42.97 22.20
CA LYS A 10 6.42 -43.87 21.78
C LYS A 10 7.62 -43.09 21.25
N LEU A 11 7.39 -42.06 20.43
CA LEU A 11 8.43 -41.17 19.94
C LEU A 11 9.15 -40.47 21.10
N ALA A 12 8.40 -39.93 22.07
CA ALA A 12 8.96 -39.26 23.22
C ALA A 12 9.84 -40.19 24.07
N ALA A 13 9.43 -41.44 24.28
CA ALA A 13 10.22 -42.44 25.01
C ALA A 13 11.57 -42.74 24.30
N VAL A 14 11.56 -42.86 22.97
CA VAL A 14 12.80 -43.03 22.18
C VAL A 14 13.71 -41.80 22.31
N LEU A 15 13.14 -40.60 22.22
CA LEU A 15 13.89 -39.34 22.33
C LEU A 15 14.47 -39.10 23.74
N ALA A 16 13.74 -39.48 24.78
CA ALA A 16 14.16 -39.36 26.18
C ALA A 16 15.25 -40.37 26.58
N GLY A 17 15.48 -41.39 25.74
CA GLY A 17 16.42 -42.47 26.05
C GLY A 17 15.85 -43.52 27.01
N ASP A 18 14.53 -43.53 27.21
CA ASP A 18 13.82 -44.50 28.05
C ASP A 18 13.79 -45.91 27.42
N VAL A 19 14.14 -46.01 26.14
CA VAL A 19 14.31 -47.28 25.42
C VAL A 19 15.78 -47.68 25.43
N ALA A 20 16.05 -48.90 25.93
CA ALA A 20 17.39 -49.50 25.96
C ALA A 20 18.01 -49.49 24.56
N PRO A 21 19.32 -49.20 24.41
CA PRO A 21 19.97 -49.06 23.10
C PRO A 21 19.71 -50.24 22.14
N GLU A 22 19.73 -51.47 22.65
CA GLU A 22 19.45 -52.70 21.92
C GLU A 22 18.01 -52.81 21.38
N ASP A 23 17.05 -52.14 22.00
CA ASP A 23 15.62 -52.18 21.64
C ASP A 23 15.20 -51.00 20.73
N ARG A 24 16.08 -50.02 20.51
CA ARG A 24 15.75 -48.80 19.73
C ARG A 24 15.39 -49.09 18.28
N GLY A 25 16.04 -50.08 17.65
CA GLY A 25 15.69 -50.50 16.29
C GLY A 25 14.26 -51.02 16.19
N ALA A 26 13.84 -51.87 17.13
CA ALA A 26 12.48 -52.41 17.18
C ALA A 26 11.43 -51.31 17.50
N ALA A 27 11.78 -50.36 18.37
CA ALA A 27 10.92 -49.22 18.68
C ALA A 27 10.72 -48.30 17.47
N LEU A 28 11.79 -48.01 16.71
CA LEU A 28 11.72 -47.23 15.46
C LEU A 28 10.92 -47.95 14.39
N GLN A 29 11.06 -49.27 14.25
CA GLN A 29 10.23 -50.06 13.33
C GLN A 29 8.75 -50.01 13.71
N THR A 30 8.43 -50.12 15.01
CA THR A 30 7.04 -50.00 15.50
C THR A 30 6.45 -48.62 15.21
N LEU A 31 7.25 -47.55 15.34
CA LEU A 31 6.85 -46.20 14.97
C LEU A 31 6.68 -46.05 13.45
N ALA A 32 7.51 -46.71 12.65
CA ALA A 32 7.37 -46.76 11.20
C ALA A 32 6.09 -47.50 10.80
N ASP A 33 5.78 -48.66 11.35
CA ASP A 33 4.56 -49.40 11.00
C ASP A 33 3.27 -48.63 11.37
N SER A 34 3.37 -47.64 12.27
CA SER A 34 2.26 -46.82 12.75
C SER A 34 2.32 -45.34 12.34
N HIS A 35 3.22 -44.98 11.40
CA HIS A 35 3.39 -43.59 10.99
C HIS A 35 2.22 -43.07 10.13
N VAL A 36 1.48 -43.95 9.46
CA VAL A 36 0.38 -43.62 8.55
C VAL A 36 -0.91 -43.34 9.34
N THR A 37 -1.37 -42.10 9.25
CA THR A 37 -2.60 -41.58 9.87
C THR A 37 -3.70 -41.34 8.85
N GLY A 38 -3.39 -41.42 7.55
CA GLY A 38 -4.30 -41.05 6.47
C GLY A 38 -4.34 -39.55 6.21
N GLN A 39 -3.49 -38.77 6.88
CA GLN A 39 -3.27 -37.35 6.61
C GLN A 39 -1.88 -37.17 6.00
N PRO A 40 -1.75 -36.91 4.69
CA PRO A 40 -0.47 -36.91 3.98
C PRO A 40 0.61 -36.03 4.62
N ALA A 41 0.24 -34.84 5.11
CA ALA A 41 1.18 -33.92 5.77
C ALA A 41 1.72 -34.45 7.12
N VAL A 42 0.86 -35.11 7.90
CA VAL A 42 1.25 -35.74 9.18
C VAL A 42 2.14 -36.94 8.90
N ASP A 43 1.77 -37.75 7.92
CA ASP A 43 2.47 -38.97 7.55
C ASP A 43 3.87 -38.65 7.01
N GLN A 44 3.99 -37.61 6.17
CA GLN A 44 5.27 -37.10 5.67
C GLN A 44 6.15 -36.55 6.79
N THR A 45 5.57 -35.81 7.74
CA THR A 45 6.30 -35.29 8.91
C THR A 45 6.81 -36.42 9.79
N ARG A 46 5.97 -37.43 10.07
CA ARG A 46 6.33 -38.61 10.86
C ARG A 46 7.41 -39.44 10.18
N ALA A 47 7.29 -39.68 8.87
CA ALA A 47 8.30 -40.38 8.08
C ALA A 47 9.66 -39.65 8.12
N ARG A 48 9.65 -38.31 8.01
CA ARG A 48 10.87 -37.50 8.11
C ARG A 48 11.51 -37.56 9.50
N ILE A 49 10.71 -37.51 10.57
CA ILE A 49 11.21 -37.67 11.95
C ILE A 49 11.85 -39.05 12.14
N LEU A 50 11.20 -40.11 11.63
CA LEU A 50 11.71 -41.47 11.72
C LEU A 50 13.02 -41.66 10.95
N HIS A 51 13.11 -41.10 9.75
CA HIS A 51 14.34 -41.13 8.95
C HIS A 51 15.52 -40.47 9.68
N LEU A 52 15.31 -39.28 10.25
CA LEU A 52 16.35 -38.58 11.01
C LEU A 52 16.76 -39.35 12.29
N LEU A 53 15.82 -40.01 12.95
CA LEU A 53 16.11 -40.83 14.13
C LEU A 53 16.86 -42.12 13.78
N ALA A 54 16.47 -42.81 12.72
CA ALA A 54 17.18 -43.99 12.24
C ALA A 54 18.65 -43.65 11.89
N GLN A 55 18.87 -42.52 11.20
CA GLN A 55 20.21 -42.00 10.93
C GLN A 55 21.02 -41.72 12.20
N ARG A 56 20.40 -41.06 13.19
CA ARG A 56 21.07 -40.73 14.47
C ARG A 56 21.50 -41.97 15.24
N GLU A 57 20.65 -42.98 15.26
CA GLU A 57 20.85 -44.21 16.06
C GLU A 57 21.68 -45.27 15.30
N GLY A 58 22.11 -44.99 14.07
CA GLY A 58 22.90 -45.93 13.27
C GLY A 58 22.15 -47.22 12.91
N VAL A 59 20.81 -47.18 12.98
CA VAL A 59 19.97 -48.31 12.59
C VAL A 59 19.88 -48.29 11.08
N MET A 60 20.41 -49.33 10.43
CA MET A 60 20.36 -49.50 8.98
C MET A 60 18.91 -49.36 8.51
N GLU A 61 18.73 -48.53 7.48
CA GLU A 61 17.47 -48.09 6.88
C GLU A 61 16.34 -49.11 7.09
N ALA A 62 15.41 -48.79 8.00
CA ALA A 62 14.07 -49.31 7.86
C ALA A 62 13.63 -49.02 6.42
N ASP A 63 12.98 -49.99 5.78
CA ASP A 63 12.49 -50.00 4.39
C ASP A 63 11.36 -48.95 4.16
N VAL A 64 11.52 -47.77 4.76
CA VAL A 64 10.76 -46.57 4.50
C VAL A 64 11.44 -45.94 3.32
N ASP A 65 11.00 -46.34 2.11
CA ASP A 65 11.37 -45.65 0.88
C ASP A 65 11.34 -44.15 1.15
N PRO A 66 12.47 -43.43 1.04
CA PRO A 66 12.44 -41.99 1.19
C PRO A 66 11.42 -41.47 0.18
N PRO A 67 10.50 -40.58 0.57
CA PRO A 67 9.52 -40.04 -0.36
C PRO A 67 10.30 -39.56 -1.57
N THR A 68 9.98 -40.12 -2.75
CA THR A 68 10.73 -39.89 -3.98
C THR A 68 10.97 -38.39 -4.08
N PRO A 69 12.25 -37.93 -4.10
CA PRO A 69 12.55 -36.52 -4.02
C PRO A 69 11.84 -35.87 -5.20
N ALA A 70 10.87 -35.04 -4.86
CA ALA A 70 9.93 -34.59 -5.85
C ALA A 70 10.65 -33.65 -6.82
N ALA A 71 10.25 -33.67 -8.09
CA ALA A 71 11.03 -33.04 -9.13
C ALA A 71 11.04 -31.51 -8.94
N PRO A 72 12.20 -30.84 -9.05
CA PRO A 72 12.25 -29.38 -9.00
C PRO A 72 11.45 -28.83 -10.18
N LEU A 73 10.62 -27.82 -9.91
CA LEU A 73 9.99 -27.03 -10.96
C LEU A 73 11.11 -26.29 -11.68
N ALA A 74 11.30 -26.57 -12.97
CA ALA A 74 12.33 -25.90 -13.76
C ALA A 74 12.07 -24.37 -13.84
N PRO A 75 13.12 -23.54 -14.05
CA PRO A 75 12.95 -22.13 -14.40
C PRO A 75 12.08 -21.96 -15.64
N LEU A 76 11.57 -20.75 -15.88
CA LEU A 76 10.72 -20.48 -17.03
C LEU A 76 11.43 -20.82 -18.35
N GLN A 77 10.99 -21.88 -19.02
CA GLN A 77 11.58 -22.36 -20.27
C GLN A 77 11.00 -21.61 -21.47
N ALA A 78 11.84 -21.27 -22.44
CA ALA A 78 11.40 -20.62 -23.69
C ALA A 78 10.51 -21.51 -24.57
N GLN A 79 10.64 -22.83 -24.45
CA GLN A 79 9.90 -23.80 -25.25
C GLN A 79 8.52 -24.09 -24.65
N GLY A 80 7.51 -24.24 -25.50
CA GLY A 80 6.15 -24.63 -25.12
C GLY A 80 5.42 -25.32 -26.27
N ARG A 81 4.36 -26.06 -25.95
CA ARG A 81 3.50 -26.73 -26.93
C ARG A 81 2.63 -25.71 -27.68
N ALA A 82 2.19 -26.02 -28.90
CA ALA A 82 1.22 -25.17 -29.58
C ALA A 82 -0.10 -25.11 -28.79
N GLY A 83 -0.58 -23.89 -28.52
CA GLY A 83 -1.81 -23.65 -27.74
C GLY A 83 -1.71 -22.42 -26.85
N ILE A 84 -2.72 -22.23 -25.98
CA ILE A 84 -2.83 -21.13 -25.02
C ILE A 84 -3.00 -21.69 -23.60
N SER A 85 -2.10 -21.30 -22.71
CA SER A 85 -2.25 -21.49 -21.26
C SER A 85 -2.69 -20.18 -20.61
N LEU A 86 -3.86 -20.18 -19.98
CA LEU A 86 -4.31 -19.09 -19.11
C LEU A 86 -3.80 -19.34 -17.69
N VAL A 87 -3.16 -18.36 -17.09
CA VAL A 87 -2.56 -18.42 -15.76
C VAL A 87 -3.18 -17.35 -14.87
N ALA A 88 -3.70 -17.76 -13.71
CA ALA A 88 -4.24 -16.85 -12.71
C ALA A 88 -3.78 -17.28 -11.30
N VAL A 89 -3.68 -16.31 -10.40
CA VAL A 89 -3.29 -16.53 -9.00
C VAL A 89 -4.44 -16.11 -8.08
N ASP A 90 -4.77 -16.96 -7.10
CA ASP A 90 -5.77 -16.66 -6.08
C ASP A 90 -5.09 -16.16 -4.79
N LEU A 91 -5.16 -14.84 -4.59
CA LEU A 91 -4.92 -14.19 -3.29
C LEU A 91 -6.25 -13.74 -2.66
N SER A 92 -7.29 -14.59 -2.68
CA SER A 92 -8.68 -14.32 -2.27
C SER A 92 -9.55 -13.49 -3.23
N GLN A 93 -9.11 -13.33 -4.48
CA GLN A 93 -9.84 -12.56 -5.50
C GLN A 93 -10.42 -13.44 -6.61
N LEU A 94 -10.01 -14.71 -6.69
CA LEU A 94 -10.48 -15.60 -7.75
C LEU A 94 -11.91 -16.04 -7.46
N THR A 95 -12.78 -15.76 -8.43
CA THR A 95 -14.20 -16.13 -8.35
C THR A 95 -14.49 -17.37 -9.19
N VAL A 96 -15.35 -18.25 -8.68
CA VAL A 96 -15.90 -19.40 -9.43
C VAL A 96 -16.53 -18.93 -10.77
N ALA A 97 -17.15 -17.75 -10.77
CA ALA A 97 -17.73 -17.16 -11.98
C ALA A 97 -16.69 -16.78 -13.04
N ALA A 98 -15.52 -16.27 -12.64
CA ALA A 98 -14.42 -15.98 -13.55
C ALA A 98 -13.88 -17.26 -14.19
N VAL A 99 -13.62 -18.30 -13.38
CA VAL A 99 -13.15 -19.60 -13.89
C VAL A 99 -14.14 -20.20 -14.89
N ARG A 100 -15.45 -20.21 -14.58
CA ARG A 100 -16.47 -20.69 -15.53
C ARG A 100 -16.41 -19.93 -16.86
N ASN A 101 -16.25 -18.61 -16.80
CA ASN A 101 -16.13 -17.79 -17.99
C ASN A 101 -14.85 -18.11 -18.78
N TRP A 102 -13.71 -18.30 -18.14
CA TRP A 102 -12.46 -18.68 -18.82
C TRP A 102 -12.55 -20.04 -19.49
N LEU A 103 -13.26 -21.00 -18.89
CA LEU A 103 -13.50 -22.30 -19.49
C LEU A 103 -14.40 -22.26 -20.74
N THR A 104 -15.19 -21.20 -20.93
CA THR A 104 -15.89 -20.99 -22.20
C THR A 104 -14.99 -20.42 -23.31
N ALA A 105 -13.82 -19.90 -22.97
CA ALA A 105 -12.87 -19.38 -23.93
C ALA A 105 -12.11 -20.51 -24.64
N LYS A 106 -11.55 -20.18 -25.81
CA LYS A 106 -10.68 -21.07 -26.60
C LYS A 106 -9.27 -21.09 -26.00
N VAL A 107 -9.14 -21.68 -24.82
CA VAL A 107 -7.88 -21.96 -24.14
C VAL A 107 -7.70 -23.47 -23.99
N ASP A 108 -6.45 -23.91 -24.11
CA ASP A 108 -6.06 -25.33 -24.05
C ASP A 108 -5.76 -25.76 -22.61
N GLU A 109 -5.40 -24.80 -21.76
CA GLU A 109 -5.05 -25.02 -20.36
C GLU A 109 -5.41 -23.81 -19.51
N VAL A 110 -5.86 -24.07 -18.28
CA VAL A 110 -6.07 -23.07 -17.23
C VAL A 110 -5.29 -23.49 -16.00
N VAL A 111 -4.23 -22.76 -15.67
CA VAL A 111 -3.39 -22.97 -14.48
C VAL A 111 -3.79 -21.96 -13.42
N LEU A 112 -4.25 -22.47 -12.27
CA LEU A 112 -4.66 -21.67 -11.13
C LEU A 112 -3.70 -21.91 -9.97
N VAL A 113 -3.10 -20.85 -9.44
CA VAL A 113 -2.19 -20.96 -8.28
C VAL A 113 -2.89 -20.47 -7.02
N ASP A 114 -3.15 -21.39 -6.09
CA ASP A 114 -3.76 -21.15 -4.78
C ASP A 114 -2.68 -20.80 -3.75
N CYS A 115 -2.64 -19.53 -3.34
CA CYS A 115 -1.69 -18.99 -2.37
C CYS A 115 -2.24 -19.11 -0.94
N HIS A 116 -2.46 -20.33 -0.50
CA HIS A 116 -2.85 -20.66 0.87
C HIS A 116 -4.22 -20.11 1.26
N THR A 117 -5.19 -20.13 0.34
CA THR A 117 -6.56 -19.77 0.69
C THR A 117 -7.09 -20.69 1.80
N THR A 118 -7.88 -20.10 2.72
CA THR A 118 -8.43 -20.82 3.90
C THR A 118 -9.22 -22.06 3.48
N LEU A 119 -10.05 -21.91 2.45
CA LEU A 119 -10.72 -23.02 1.78
C LEU A 119 -10.02 -23.27 0.45
N PRO A 120 -9.32 -24.42 0.28
CA PRO A 120 -8.56 -24.72 -0.92
C PRO A 120 -9.33 -24.49 -2.20
N LEU A 121 -8.67 -23.89 -3.19
CA LEU A 121 -9.32 -23.52 -4.45
C LEU A 121 -9.86 -24.74 -5.19
N ALA A 122 -9.13 -25.86 -5.22
CA ALA A 122 -9.60 -27.09 -5.86
C ALA A 122 -10.90 -27.62 -5.24
N LEU A 123 -11.03 -27.55 -3.92
CA LEU A 123 -12.25 -27.92 -3.20
C LEU A 123 -13.40 -26.96 -3.57
N ARG A 124 -13.16 -25.64 -3.56
CA ARG A 124 -14.16 -24.63 -3.97
C ARG A 124 -14.69 -24.87 -5.39
N LEU A 125 -13.81 -25.22 -6.32
CA LEU A 125 -14.18 -25.50 -7.70
C LEU A 125 -15.00 -26.80 -7.79
N THR A 126 -14.59 -27.83 -7.04
CA THR A 126 -15.28 -29.11 -6.98
C THR A 126 -16.69 -28.97 -6.39
N GLU A 127 -16.84 -28.26 -5.27
CA GLU A 127 -18.13 -27.94 -4.64
C GLU A 127 -19.04 -27.14 -5.57
N ALA A 128 -18.45 -26.26 -6.39
CA ALA A 128 -19.16 -25.52 -7.43
C ALA A 128 -19.48 -26.36 -8.69
N GLY A 129 -19.18 -27.66 -8.69
CA GLY A 129 -19.43 -28.58 -9.79
C GLY A 129 -18.54 -28.36 -11.02
N ILE A 130 -17.40 -27.68 -10.87
CA ILE A 130 -16.46 -27.42 -11.96
C ILE A 130 -15.46 -28.56 -12.03
N LYS A 131 -15.60 -29.38 -13.07
CA LYS A 131 -14.64 -30.45 -13.44
C LYS A 131 -14.31 -30.29 -14.92
N ASP A 132 -13.12 -29.80 -15.23
CA ASP A 132 -12.66 -29.62 -16.60
C ASP A 132 -11.22 -30.12 -16.72
N PRO A 133 -10.90 -31.01 -17.68
CA PRO A 133 -9.56 -31.59 -17.82
C PRO A 133 -8.48 -30.57 -18.19
N ARG A 134 -8.86 -29.36 -18.62
CA ARG A 134 -7.93 -28.26 -18.90
C ARG A 134 -7.50 -27.54 -17.61
N LEU A 135 -8.20 -27.72 -16.50
CA LEU A 135 -7.86 -27.10 -15.23
C LEU A 135 -6.70 -27.82 -14.55
N THR A 136 -5.70 -27.03 -14.17
CA THR A 136 -4.64 -27.44 -13.24
C THR A 136 -4.65 -26.48 -12.07
N VAL A 137 -4.86 -27.00 -10.86
CA VAL A 137 -4.78 -26.22 -9.62
C VAL A 137 -3.47 -26.56 -8.94
N ILE A 138 -2.63 -25.55 -8.73
CA ILE A 138 -1.38 -25.64 -7.98
C ILE A 138 -1.63 -25.00 -6.63
N ARG A 139 -1.47 -25.77 -5.56
CA ARG A 139 -1.56 -25.26 -4.19
C ARG A 139 -0.15 -25.04 -3.67
N LEU A 140 0.14 -23.83 -3.24
CA LEU A 140 1.42 -23.57 -2.60
C LEU A 140 1.38 -24.14 -1.18
N ASP A 141 2.47 -24.76 -0.73
CA ASP A 141 2.63 -25.20 0.66
C ASP A 141 3.13 -24.05 1.53
N HIS A 142 2.86 -24.13 2.85
CA HIS A 142 3.14 -23.10 3.86
C HIS A 142 4.43 -22.29 3.58
N GLY A 143 4.31 -20.96 3.59
CA GLY A 143 5.40 -20.03 3.28
C GLY A 143 4.86 -18.70 2.78
N ALA A 144 5.55 -17.60 3.10
CA ALA A 144 5.19 -16.28 2.59
C ALA A 144 5.63 -16.17 1.13
N VAL A 145 4.77 -16.60 0.20
CA VAL A 145 4.98 -16.42 -1.25
C VAL A 145 4.34 -15.11 -1.67
N THR A 146 5.07 -14.31 -2.42
CA THR A 146 4.57 -13.05 -2.97
C THR A 146 3.67 -13.29 -4.17
N TRP A 147 2.92 -12.27 -4.57
CA TRP A 147 2.07 -12.35 -5.76
C TRP A 147 2.86 -12.68 -7.04
N THR A 148 4.03 -12.04 -7.22
CA THR A 148 4.89 -12.23 -8.40
C THR A 148 5.49 -13.63 -8.45
N GLN A 149 5.92 -14.16 -7.31
CA GLN A 149 6.43 -15.53 -7.18
C GLN A 149 5.34 -16.56 -7.54
N ALA A 150 4.13 -16.38 -7.01
CA ALA A 150 3.02 -17.27 -7.34
C ALA A 150 2.67 -17.25 -8.84
N PHE A 151 2.70 -16.07 -9.47
CA PHE A 151 2.51 -15.96 -10.92
C PHE A 151 3.61 -16.67 -11.69
N ASN A 152 4.88 -16.47 -11.32
CA ASN A 152 6.00 -17.15 -11.96
C ASN A 152 5.91 -18.68 -11.82
N ILE A 153 5.44 -19.20 -10.67
CA ILE A 153 5.17 -20.64 -10.49
C ILE A 153 4.12 -21.13 -11.50
N GLY A 154 3.00 -20.41 -11.62
CA GLY A 154 1.96 -20.75 -12.59
C GLY A 154 2.45 -20.70 -14.04
N LEU A 155 3.23 -19.67 -14.39
CA LEU A 155 3.83 -19.51 -15.72
C LEU A 155 4.84 -20.62 -16.04
N ARG A 156 5.65 -21.03 -15.07
CA ARG A 156 6.60 -22.15 -15.19
C ARG A 156 5.87 -23.47 -15.41
N ALA A 157 4.77 -23.71 -14.70
CA ALA A 157 3.96 -24.92 -14.82
C ALA A 157 3.12 -24.98 -16.11
N ALA A 158 2.76 -23.83 -16.68
CA ALA A 158 2.06 -23.77 -17.96
C ALA A 158 2.84 -24.48 -19.08
N ARG A 159 2.13 -25.18 -19.98
CA ARG A 159 2.74 -26.06 -20.98
C ARG A 159 2.77 -25.48 -22.40
N HIS A 160 2.00 -24.43 -22.68
CA HIS A 160 1.84 -23.91 -24.03
C HIS A 160 2.75 -22.70 -24.34
N ALA A 161 3.00 -22.47 -25.63
CA ALA A 161 3.87 -21.43 -26.15
C ALA A 161 3.27 -20.02 -26.03
N ARG A 162 1.93 -19.91 -25.94
CA ARG A 162 1.24 -18.64 -25.68
C ARG A 162 0.68 -18.65 -24.26
N LEU A 163 0.91 -17.56 -23.55
CA LEU A 163 0.56 -17.40 -22.14
C LEU A 163 -0.38 -16.22 -21.97
N TRP A 164 -1.48 -16.45 -21.27
CA TRP A 164 -2.42 -15.42 -20.84
C TRP A 164 -2.34 -15.26 -19.34
N ALA A 165 -1.63 -14.25 -18.85
CA ALA A 165 -1.62 -13.93 -17.42
C ALA A 165 -2.78 -12.97 -17.12
N ILE A 166 -3.70 -13.37 -16.22
CA ILE A 166 -4.95 -12.65 -15.98
C ILE A 166 -5.23 -12.50 -14.47
N SER A 167 -5.82 -11.36 -14.10
CA SER A 167 -6.29 -11.14 -12.73
C SER A 167 -7.44 -12.08 -12.35
N GLY A 168 -7.49 -12.54 -11.09
CA GLY A 168 -8.48 -13.51 -10.59
C GLY A 168 -9.95 -13.06 -10.69
N SER A 169 -10.19 -11.75 -10.76
CA SER A 169 -11.51 -11.13 -10.87
C SER A 169 -11.94 -10.84 -12.31
N ALA A 170 -11.00 -10.88 -13.26
CA ALA A 170 -11.24 -10.46 -14.63
C ALA A 170 -12.00 -11.54 -15.43
N ARG A 171 -12.83 -11.11 -16.36
CA ARG A 171 -13.58 -12.00 -17.25
C ARG A 171 -13.14 -11.77 -18.69
N LEU A 172 -13.16 -12.83 -19.48
CA LEU A 172 -12.95 -12.79 -20.92
C LEU A 172 -14.27 -12.54 -21.63
N GLY A 173 -14.24 -11.68 -22.64
CA GLY A 173 -15.33 -11.51 -23.59
C GLY A 173 -15.42 -12.67 -24.59
N THR A 174 -16.27 -12.51 -25.59
CA THR A 174 -16.57 -13.54 -26.59
C THR A 174 -15.64 -13.53 -27.80
N LEU A 175 -14.74 -12.55 -27.89
CA LEU A 175 -13.83 -12.38 -29.02
C LEU A 175 -12.71 -13.42 -29.00
N ALA A 176 -12.40 -13.96 -30.16
CA ALA A 176 -11.27 -14.86 -30.32
C ALA A 176 -9.94 -14.08 -30.18
N PRO A 177 -8.92 -14.66 -29.54
CA PRO A 177 -7.57 -14.13 -29.56
C PRO A 177 -7.12 -13.84 -30.99
N LEU A 178 -6.54 -12.66 -31.25
CA LEU A 178 -5.74 -12.47 -32.46
C LEU A 178 -4.48 -13.34 -32.35
N PRO A 179 -3.91 -13.86 -33.45
CA PRO A 179 -2.63 -14.57 -33.39
C PRO A 179 -1.54 -13.63 -32.88
N LEU A 180 -0.91 -13.97 -31.76
CA LEU A 180 0.21 -13.22 -31.23
C LEU A 180 1.44 -13.49 -32.10
N GLN A 181 2.02 -12.45 -32.65
CA GLN A 181 3.29 -12.55 -33.39
C GLN A 181 4.43 -12.51 -32.38
N SER A 182 5.42 -13.39 -32.55
CA SER A 182 6.70 -13.26 -31.83
C SER A 182 7.28 -11.86 -32.05
N GLY A 183 7.87 -11.27 -31.01
CA GLY A 183 8.30 -9.87 -31.06
C GLY A 183 7.23 -8.86 -30.61
N SER A 184 6.06 -9.34 -30.15
CA SER A 184 5.00 -8.49 -29.61
C SER A 184 4.31 -9.10 -28.41
N TYR A 185 3.77 -8.25 -27.55
CA TYR A 185 2.94 -8.67 -26.43
C TYR A 185 1.67 -7.81 -26.36
N GLY A 186 0.56 -8.43 -25.94
CA GLY A 186 -0.70 -7.75 -25.74
C GLY A 186 -0.85 -7.28 -24.31
N ALA A 187 -1.18 -6.01 -24.11
CA ALA A 187 -1.54 -5.45 -22.81
C ALA A 187 -2.62 -4.37 -23.01
N GLU A 188 -3.50 -4.18 -22.02
CA GLU A 188 -4.43 -3.05 -22.07
C GLU A 188 -3.67 -1.72 -21.97
N THR A 189 -4.12 -0.71 -22.71
CA THR A 189 -3.56 0.64 -22.65
C THR A 189 -4.19 1.41 -21.48
N GLY A 190 -3.36 1.96 -20.60
CA GLY A 190 -3.79 2.94 -19.60
C GLY A 190 -4.46 2.39 -18.34
N GLN A 191 -4.32 1.09 -18.05
CA GLN A 191 -4.76 0.53 -16.76
C GLN A 191 -3.58 0.25 -15.83
N THR A 192 -3.50 1.04 -14.77
CA THR A 192 -2.59 0.85 -13.64
C THR A 192 -3.20 0.00 -12.52
N ASP A 193 -4.47 -0.40 -12.64
CA ASP A 193 -5.18 -1.11 -11.58
C ASP A 193 -4.90 -2.63 -11.68
N ALA A 194 -4.12 -3.15 -10.73
CA ALA A 194 -3.84 -4.58 -10.55
C ALA A 194 -5.10 -5.49 -10.53
N LEU A 195 -6.26 -4.91 -10.25
CA LEU A 195 -7.53 -5.61 -10.04
C LEU A 195 -8.24 -6.03 -11.35
N GLY A 196 -7.66 -5.79 -12.53
CA GLY A 196 -8.33 -6.12 -13.79
C GLY A 196 -7.42 -6.11 -15.01
N PHE A 197 -6.30 -6.84 -15.00
CA PHE A 197 -5.39 -6.93 -16.14
C PHE A 197 -5.50 -8.26 -16.91
N LEU A 198 -5.06 -8.22 -18.16
CA LEU A 198 -4.72 -9.37 -19.00
C LEU A 198 -3.42 -9.04 -19.76
N LEU A 199 -2.46 -9.97 -19.74
CA LEU A 199 -1.28 -9.94 -20.58
C LEU A 199 -1.29 -11.14 -21.53
N ASP A 200 -1.06 -10.87 -22.80
CA ASP A 200 -0.95 -11.87 -23.86
C ASP A 200 0.51 -11.97 -24.33
N LEU A 201 1.15 -13.08 -23.97
CA LEU A 201 2.61 -13.22 -23.99
C LEU A 201 3.02 -14.43 -24.82
N ASN A 202 4.16 -14.32 -25.51
CA ASN A 202 4.89 -15.47 -26.01
C ASN A 202 5.80 -16.00 -24.89
N ARG A 203 5.82 -17.31 -24.68
CA ARG A 203 6.61 -17.96 -23.64
C ARG A 203 8.11 -17.75 -23.82
N GLY A 204 8.60 -17.78 -25.05
CA GLY A 204 10.00 -17.50 -25.38
C GLY A 204 10.40 -16.09 -24.97
N ASP A 205 9.60 -15.11 -25.39
CA ASP A 205 9.79 -13.69 -25.08
C ASP A 205 9.69 -13.40 -23.56
N LEU A 206 8.82 -14.13 -22.84
CA LEU A 206 8.72 -14.00 -21.39
C LEU A 206 9.92 -14.62 -20.65
N ALA A 207 10.45 -15.73 -21.17
CA ALA A 207 11.62 -16.40 -20.61
C ALA A 207 12.87 -15.52 -20.71
N THR A 208 13.02 -14.71 -21.77
CA THR A 208 14.19 -13.81 -21.91
C THR A 208 14.22 -12.68 -20.88
N VAL A 209 13.08 -12.38 -20.25
CA VAL A 209 12.99 -11.38 -19.17
C VAL A 209 12.72 -12.03 -17.81
N GLY A 210 12.79 -13.36 -17.70
CA GLY A 210 12.66 -14.02 -16.40
C GLY A 210 11.30 -13.93 -15.72
N GLY A 211 10.22 -13.62 -16.45
CA GLY A 211 8.87 -13.48 -15.87
C GLY A 211 8.66 -12.19 -15.05
N PHE A 212 7.76 -12.23 -14.07
CA PHE A 212 7.54 -11.13 -13.13
C PHE A 212 8.75 -10.94 -12.20
N ASN A 213 9.02 -9.69 -11.84
CA ASN A 213 10.11 -9.33 -10.94
C ASN A 213 9.79 -9.77 -9.50
N GLU A 214 10.48 -10.78 -8.98
CA GLU A 214 10.21 -11.34 -7.65
C GLU A 214 10.72 -10.47 -6.49
N TYR A 215 11.36 -9.33 -6.78
CA TYR A 215 11.60 -8.27 -5.79
C TYR A 215 10.31 -7.56 -5.36
N LEU A 216 9.25 -7.65 -6.16
CA LEU A 216 7.99 -6.96 -5.93
C LEU A 216 7.00 -7.89 -5.24
N ASP A 217 6.42 -7.43 -4.13
CA ASP A 217 5.57 -8.28 -3.29
C ASP A 217 4.09 -8.28 -3.73
N SER A 218 3.68 -7.31 -4.56
CA SER A 218 2.27 -7.06 -4.92
C SER A 218 2.08 -6.89 -6.43
N PRO A 219 0.83 -7.00 -6.93
CA PRO A 219 0.55 -6.78 -8.36
C PRO A 219 0.68 -5.32 -8.80
N ASP A 220 0.56 -4.36 -7.87
CA ASP A 220 0.65 -2.94 -8.18
C ASP A 220 2.06 -2.64 -8.71
N TRP A 221 2.17 -2.01 -9.89
CA TRP A 221 3.40 -1.81 -10.67
C TRP A 221 4.01 -3.05 -11.34
N SER A 222 3.85 -4.26 -10.82
CA SER A 222 4.49 -5.48 -11.36
C SER A 222 4.17 -5.76 -12.83
N VAL A 223 2.97 -5.38 -13.29
CA VAL A 223 2.56 -5.48 -14.72
C VAL A 223 3.29 -4.45 -15.59
N GLU A 224 3.44 -3.22 -15.13
CA GLU A 224 4.14 -2.16 -15.87
C GLU A 224 5.66 -2.34 -15.83
N ASP A 225 6.21 -2.88 -14.74
CA ASP A 225 7.60 -3.37 -14.67
C ASP A 225 7.87 -4.42 -15.75
N LEU A 226 7.03 -5.46 -15.83
CA LEU A 226 7.17 -6.50 -16.85
C LEU A 226 7.01 -5.92 -18.27
N ALA A 227 6.02 -5.07 -18.50
CA ALA A 227 5.81 -4.41 -19.80
C ALA A 227 7.03 -3.54 -20.20
N GLY A 228 7.60 -2.81 -19.25
CA GLY A 228 8.80 -2.01 -19.44
C GLY A 228 10.00 -2.85 -19.84
N ARG A 229 10.24 -3.98 -19.14
CA ARG A 229 11.32 -4.92 -19.46
C ARG A 229 11.12 -5.59 -20.83
N LEU A 230 9.90 -6.05 -21.15
CA LEU A 230 9.58 -6.59 -22.48
C LEU A 230 9.87 -5.58 -23.59
N SER A 231 9.48 -4.31 -23.38
CA SER A 231 9.75 -3.23 -24.34
C SER A 231 11.24 -2.90 -24.47
N ALA A 232 11.99 -2.91 -23.36
CA ALA A 232 13.45 -2.72 -23.36
C ALA A 232 14.18 -3.83 -24.13
N HIS A 233 13.62 -5.05 -24.15
CA HIS A 233 14.08 -6.17 -24.98
C HIS A 233 13.60 -6.10 -26.45
N GLY A 234 13.02 -4.99 -26.88
CA GLY A 234 12.64 -4.75 -28.27
C GLY A 234 11.27 -5.30 -28.67
N LEU A 235 10.47 -5.80 -27.71
CA LEU A 235 9.13 -6.29 -27.99
C LEU A 235 8.14 -5.13 -28.12
N GLN A 236 7.25 -5.22 -29.10
CA GLN A 236 6.24 -4.19 -29.32
C GLN A 236 4.99 -4.43 -28.46
N ARG A 237 4.64 -3.47 -27.60
CA ARG A 237 3.34 -3.45 -26.91
C ARG A 237 2.22 -3.27 -27.94
N ARG A 238 1.23 -4.15 -27.92
CA ARG A 238 0.01 -4.05 -28.71
C ARG A 238 -1.19 -3.93 -27.77
N ALA A 239 -2.13 -3.07 -28.14
CA ALA A 239 -3.41 -3.04 -27.45
C ALA A 239 -4.14 -4.37 -27.65
N LEU A 240 -4.70 -4.90 -26.56
CA LEU A 240 -5.61 -6.03 -26.66
C LEU A 240 -6.87 -5.65 -27.44
N PRO A 241 -7.49 -6.58 -28.18
CA PRO A 241 -8.76 -6.33 -28.86
C PRO A 241 -9.81 -5.78 -27.89
N ALA A 242 -10.50 -4.71 -28.29
CA ALA A 242 -11.56 -4.12 -27.49
C ALA A 242 -12.63 -5.18 -27.15
N GLY A 243 -12.96 -5.34 -25.86
CA GLY A 243 -13.92 -6.33 -25.38
C GLY A 243 -13.35 -7.74 -25.17
N LEU A 244 -12.05 -7.96 -25.35
CA LEU A 244 -11.41 -9.21 -24.93
C LEU A 244 -11.42 -9.36 -23.41
N LEU A 245 -11.17 -8.27 -22.68
CA LEU A 245 -11.30 -8.22 -21.23
C LEU A 245 -12.60 -7.50 -20.86
N VAL A 246 -13.36 -8.10 -19.97
CA VAL A 246 -14.50 -7.50 -19.29
C VAL A 246 -14.10 -7.37 -17.84
N GLN A 247 -13.86 -6.15 -17.39
CA GLN A 247 -13.52 -5.90 -16.00
C GLN A 247 -14.67 -6.36 -15.10
N GLY A 248 -14.33 -7.11 -14.04
CA GLY A 248 -15.25 -7.34 -12.94
C GLY A 248 -15.61 -6.04 -12.23
N PRO A 249 -16.63 -6.04 -11.37
CA PRO A 249 -16.90 -4.89 -10.50
C PRO A 249 -15.61 -4.53 -9.75
N LYS A 250 -15.15 -3.27 -9.85
CA LYS A 250 -13.99 -2.81 -9.11
C LYS A 250 -14.24 -3.06 -7.63
N PHE A 251 -13.48 -3.98 -7.05
CA PHE A 251 -13.43 -4.11 -5.60
C PHE A 251 -12.62 -2.91 -5.08
N SER A 252 -13.29 -1.76 -4.95
CA SER A 252 -12.84 -0.76 -3.99
C SER A 252 -13.23 -1.32 -2.63
N PRO A 253 -12.29 -1.83 -1.81
CA PRO A 253 -12.60 -1.89 -0.40
C PRO A 253 -13.03 -0.48 -0.03
N ALA A 254 -14.27 -0.32 0.44
CA ALA A 254 -14.66 0.93 1.05
C ALA A 254 -13.75 1.08 2.26
N SER A 255 -12.60 1.72 2.08
CA SER A 255 -11.68 2.01 3.15
C SER A 255 -12.42 3.01 4.01
N ALA A 256 -13.11 2.51 5.03
CA ALA A 256 -13.53 3.33 6.15
C ALA A 256 -12.30 4.18 6.54
N PRO A 257 -12.45 5.49 6.77
CA PRO A 257 -11.32 6.34 7.11
C PRO A 257 -10.61 5.69 8.31
N VAL A 258 -9.44 5.11 8.06
CA VAL A 258 -8.72 4.41 9.11
C VAL A 258 -8.24 5.47 10.07
N ALA A 259 -8.69 5.38 11.31
CA ALA A 259 -8.15 6.18 12.38
C ALA A 259 -6.65 5.91 12.47
N GLY A 260 -5.83 6.94 12.29
CA GLY A 260 -4.39 6.77 12.22
C GLY A 260 -3.68 8.05 11.79
N THR A 261 -2.36 7.92 11.70
CA THR A 261 -1.47 8.96 11.20
C THR A 261 -1.59 9.12 9.68
N LEU A 262 -1.22 10.27 9.16
CA LEU A 262 -1.16 10.50 7.71
C LEU A 262 -0.26 9.46 7.01
N ARG A 263 0.84 9.05 7.66
CA ARG A 263 1.72 7.98 7.17
C ARG A 263 0.96 6.67 6.95
N GLU A 264 0.18 6.25 7.95
CA GLU A 264 -0.57 4.99 7.89
C GLU A 264 -1.66 5.06 6.82
N GLN A 265 -2.38 6.19 6.73
CA GLN A 265 -3.40 6.37 5.69
C GLN A 265 -2.79 6.32 4.28
N LEU A 266 -1.66 7.01 4.04
CA LEU A 266 -0.99 6.97 2.74
C LEU A 266 -0.49 5.57 2.42
N ARG A 267 0.11 4.87 3.38
CA ARG A 267 0.61 3.48 3.21
C ARG A 267 -0.47 2.46 2.87
N GLN A 268 -1.73 2.74 3.23
CA GLN A 268 -2.87 1.89 2.89
C GLN A 268 -3.41 2.15 1.49
N SER A 269 -2.97 3.21 0.81
CA SER A 269 -3.40 3.50 -0.57
C SER A 269 -2.72 2.56 -1.57
N GLN A 270 -3.46 2.14 -2.60
CA GLN A 270 -2.89 1.35 -3.71
C GLN A 270 -1.76 2.10 -4.43
N ASN A 271 -1.89 3.43 -4.57
CA ASN A 271 -0.87 4.27 -5.18
C ASN A 271 0.46 4.23 -4.40
N PHE A 272 0.42 4.13 -3.07
CA PHE A 272 1.65 3.97 -2.28
C PHE A 272 2.38 2.69 -2.64
N VAL A 273 1.66 1.57 -2.70
CA VAL A 273 2.25 0.26 -3.02
C VAL A 273 2.83 0.27 -4.44
N ALA A 274 2.10 0.82 -5.41
CA ALA A 274 2.57 0.98 -6.79
C ALA A 274 3.86 1.82 -6.87
N LEU A 275 3.89 2.99 -6.21
CA LEU A 275 5.07 3.86 -6.19
C LEU A 275 6.25 3.23 -5.47
N GLN A 276 6.00 2.56 -4.34
CA GLN A 276 7.06 1.85 -3.61
C GLN A 276 7.69 0.77 -4.49
N ASN A 277 6.87 -0.04 -5.16
CA ASN A 277 7.34 -1.08 -6.08
C ASN A 277 8.10 -0.49 -7.27
N ARG A 278 7.68 0.68 -7.78
CA ARG A 278 8.44 1.41 -8.81
C ARG A 278 9.84 1.79 -8.34
N PHE A 279 9.96 2.33 -7.14
CA PHE A 279 11.27 2.69 -6.57
C PHE A 279 12.13 1.45 -6.25
N ILE A 280 11.52 0.37 -5.78
CA ILE A 280 12.22 -0.91 -5.57
C ILE A 280 12.77 -1.43 -6.91
N SER A 281 11.94 -1.49 -7.95
CA SER A 281 12.36 -1.94 -9.29
C SER A 281 13.53 -1.11 -9.83
N ALA A 282 13.52 0.21 -9.61
CA ALA A 282 14.60 1.09 -10.03
C ALA A 282 15.90 0.98 -9.20
N ALA A 283 15.81 0.54 -7.94
CA ALA A 283 16.95 0.46 -7.02
C ALA A 283 17.62 -0.91 -6.98
N MET A 284 16.88 -1.97 -7.33
CA MET A 284 17.39 -3.34 -7.40
C MET A 284 18.06 -3.60 -8.76
N PRO A 285 18.93 -4.64 -8.87
CA PRO A 285 19.46 -5.07 -10.16
C PRO A 285 18.35 -5.46 -11.14
N ASP A 286 18.64 -5.41 -12.44
CA ASP A 286 17.70 -5.83 -13.48
C ASP A 286 17.27 -7.29 -13.26
N TRP A 287 15.95 -7.52 -13.24
CA TRP A 287 15.40 -8.86 -13.13
C TRP A 287 15.48 -9.61 -14.46
N VAL A 288 16.40 -10.58 -14.53
CA VAL A 288 16.66 -11.42 -15.71
C VAL A 288 16.24 -12.89 -15.55
N GLY A 289 15.79 -13.29 -14.35
CA GLY A 289 15.21 -14.61 -14.10
C GLY A 289 16.16 -15.70 -13.57
N ASP A 290 17.47 -15.45 -13.53
CA ASP A 290 18.45 -16.41 -12.98
C ASP A 290 18.27 -16.64 -11.46
N ASP A 291 17.67 -15.66 -10.77
CA ASP A 291 17.39 -15.69 -9.33
C ASP A 291 15.93 -16.06 -9.00
N GLN A 292 15.18 -16.68 -9.93
CA GLN A 292 13.82 -17.17 -9.67
C GLN A 292 13.80 -18.11 -8.46
N LEU A 293 12.76 -17.99 -7.62
CA LEU A 293 12.57 -18.85 -6.46
C LEU A 293 12.61 -20.33 -6.89
N PRO A 294 13.58 -21.14 -6.41
CA PRO A 294 13.55 -22.57 -6.66
C PRO A 294 12.29 -23.13 -6.00
N CYS A 295 11.58 -24.01 -6.69
CA CYS A 295 10.37 -24.64 -6.19
C CYS A 295 10.45 -26.13 -6.47
N VAL A 296 9.81 -26.92 -5.61
CA VAL A 296 9.74 -28.37 -5.78
C VAL A 296 8.28 -28.75 -5.84
N PHE A 297 7.88 -29.50 -6.87
CA PHE A 297 6.53 -30.07 -6.89
C PHE A 297 6.40 -30.99 -5.69
N GLY A 298 5.32 -30.87 -4.92
CA GLY A 298 4.98 -31.81 -3.87
C GLY A 298 4.12 -32.94 -4.40
N HIS A 299 3.25 -33.46 -3.54
CA HIS A 299 2.28 -34.50 -3.87
C HIS A 299 1.04 -33.90 -4.56
N LEU A 300 0.30 -34.74 -5.28
CA LEU A 300 -1.00 -34.40 -5.85
C LEU A 300 -2.09 -35.01 -4.96
N ASP A 301 -3.06 -34.21 -4.53
CA ASP A 301 -4.20 -34.67 -3.73
C ASP A 301 -5.53 -34.02 -4.16
N GLU A 302 -6.58 -34.15 -3.33
CA GLU A 302 -7.89 -33.53 -3.56
C GLU A 302 -7.89 -31.99 -3.51
N GLN A 303 -6.85 -31.38 -2.93
CA GLN A 303 -6.65 -29.92 -2.83
C GLN A 303 -5.85 -29.37 -4.02
N GLY A 304 -5.25 -30.23 -4.84
CA GLY A 304 -4.55 -29.88 -6.06
C GLY A 304 -3.12 -30.41 -6.10
N GLN A 305 -2.33 -29.90 -7.04
CA GLN A 305 -0.91 -30.20 -7.10
C GLN A 305 -0.19 -29.32 -6.10
N HIS A 306 0.36 -29.91 -5.05
CA HIS A 306 1.12 -29.16 -4.07
C HIS A 306 2.47 -28.73 -4.66
N VAL A 307 2.92 -27.53 -4.32
CA VAL A 307 4.25 -27.03 -4.65
C VAL A 307 4.84 -26.40 -3.41
N GLN A 308 6.00 -26.90 -3.01
CA GLN A 308 6.76 -26.32 -1.92
C GLN A 308 7.76 -25.30 -2.49
N PRO A 309 7.64 -24.01 -2.12
CA PRO A 309 8.68 -23.05 -2.44
C PRO A 309 9.97 -23.45 -1.71
N GLY A 310 11.09 -23.39 -2.42
CA GLY A 310 12.41 -23.69 -1.87
C GLY A 310 12.77 -22.69 -0.76
N THR A 311 13.67 -23.12 0.13
CA THR A 311 14.17 -22.28 1.23
C THR A 311 15.30 -21.34 0.81
N ALA A 312 15.74 -21.43 -0.46
CA ALA A 312 16.76 -20.53 -0.98
C ALA A 312 16.27 -19.08 -0.86
N THR A 313 17.16 -18.22 -0.40
CA THR A 313 16.93 -16.79 -0.40
C THR A 313 16.80 -16.33 -1.84
N VAL A 314 15.57 -16.19 -2.35
CA VAL A 314 15.30 -15.14 -3.34
C VAL A 314 15.98 -13.89 -2.80
N ALA A 315 16.73 -13.18 -3.63
CA ALA A 315 17.42 -11.97 -3.20
C ALA A 315 16.38 -11.00 -2.62
N LYS A 316 16.20 -11.05 -1.29
CA LYS A 316 15.20 -10.27 -0.59
C LYS A 316 15.63 -8.83 -0.74
N VAL A 317 14.72 -7.98 -1.18
CA VAL A 317 14.98 -6.54 -1.21
C VAL A 317 15.47 -6.11 0.18
N PRO A 318 16.71 -5.60 0.29
CA PRO A 318 17.27 -5.19 1.56
C PRO A 318 16.35 -4.21 2.27
N LEU A 319 16.27 -4.31 3.61
CA LEU A 319 15.35 -3.49 4.39
C LEU A 319 15.56 -1.99 4.15
N HIS A 320 16.82 -1.54 4.01
CA HIS A 320 17.13 -0.13 3.74
C HIS A 320 16.56 0.35 2.40
N ILE A 321 16.63 -0.48 1.34
CA ILE A 321 16.01 -0.17 0.03
C ILE A 321 14.49 -0.10 0.16
N LYS A 322 13.86 -1.07 0.86
CA LYS A 322 12.41 -1.03 1.11
C LYS A 322 11.99 0.24 1.88
N THR A 323 12.77 0.66 2.87
CA THR A 323 12.53 1.87 3.67
C THR A 323 12.70 3.15 2.85
N GLU A 324 13.76 3.24 2.04
CA GLU A 324 14.01 4.40 1.17
C GLU A 324 12.94 4.52 0.08
N ALA A 325 12.60 3.42 -0.60
CA ALA A 325 11.51 3.35 -1.56
C ALA A 325 10.17 3.78 -0.95
N ALA A 326 9.87 3.37 0.30
CA ALA A 326 8.68 3.82 1.01
C ALA A 326 8.70 5.33 1.28
N SER A 327 9.85 5.90 1.63
CA SER A 327 10.00 7.35 1.83
C SER A 327 9.77 8.12 0.53
N HIS A 328 10.36 7.68 -0.58
CA HIS A 328 10.14 8.28 -1.90
C HIS A 328 8.68 8.16 -2.36
N ALA A 329 8.03 7.02 -2.13
CA ALA A 329 6.61 6.84 -2.43
C ALA A 329 5.72 7.82 -1.64
N LEU A 330 6.00 8.04 -0.35
CA LEU A 330 5.28 9.03 0.46
C LEU A 330 5.49 10.46 -0.04
N ILE A 331 6.72 10.80 -0.43
CA ILE A 331 7.08 12.09 -1.03
C ILE A 331 6.29 12.30 -2.31
N ASP A 332 6.31 11.34 -3.25
CA ASP A 332 5.59 11.46 -4.53
C ASP A 332 4.07 11.59 -4.34
N LEU A 333 3.47 10.83 -3.42
CA LEU A 333 2.04 10.98 -3.10
C LEU A 333 1.67 12.35 -2.53
N LEU A 334 2.60 12.97 -1.80
CA LEU A 334 2.42 14.32 -1.28
C LEU A 334 2.71 15.38 -2.34
N ARG A 335 3.56 15.09 -3.34
CA ARG A 335 3.85 16.00 -4.46
C ARG A 335 2.58 16.34 -5.23
N ASP A 336 1.72 15.37 -5.49
CA ASP A 336 0.43 15.61 -6.17
C ASP A 336 -0.48 16.58 -5.40
N ARG A 337 -0.32 16.65 -4.06
CA ARG A 337 -1.11 17.54 -3.20
C ARG A 337 -0.49 18.92 -3.00
N LEU A 338 0.83 19.07 -3.21
CA LEU A 338 1.59 20.22 -2.73
C LEU A 338 2.50 20.87 -3.78
N GLY A 339 2.64 20.23 -4.94
CA GLY A 339 3.55 20.64 -6.00
C GLY A 339 5.00 20.78 -5.52
N GLY A 340 5.68 21.82 -6.00
CA GLY A 340 7.10 22.07 -5.75
C GLY A 340 7.46 22.46 -4.31
N GLN A 341 6.50 22.70 -3.40
CA GLN A 341 6.81 23.02 -2.00
C GLN A 341 7.48 21.84 -1.29
N LEU A 342 7.23 20.62 -1.75
CA LEU A 342 7.75 19.40 -1.14
C LEU A 342 9.28 19.34 -1.16
N GLU A 343 9.93 19.92 -2.17
CA GLU A 343 11.40 19.94 -2.31
C GLU A 343 12.10 20.69 -1.16
N ARG A 344 11.37 21.52 -0.43
CA ARG A 344 11.89 22.31 0.70
C ARG A 344 11.73 21.59 2.06
N LEU A 345 10.99 20.48 2.10
CA LEU A 345 10.80 19.72 3.33
C LEU A 345 12.07 18.94 3.68
N SER A 346 12.65 19.23 4.85
CA SER A 346 13.67 18.35 5.41
C SER A 346 13.04 17.00 5.81
N PRO A 347 13.80 15.89 5.80
CA PRO A 347 13.30 14.57 6.21
C PRO A 347 12.65 14.57 7.59
N ARG A 348 13.24 15.31 8.55
CA ARG A 348 12.69 15.46 9.90
C ARG A 348 11.31 16.10 9.90
N ARG A 349 11.07 17.13 9.10
CA ARG A 349 9.79 17.83 9.05
C ARG A 349 8.73 17.04 8.30
N LEU A 350 9.13 16.35 7.23
CA LEU A 350 8.28 15.38 6.55
C LEU A 350 7.80 14.33 7.56
N ASP A 351 8.69 13.75 8.36
CA ASP A 351 8.33 12.78 9.38
C ASP A 351 7.38 13.34 10.45
N MET A 352 7.58 14.59 10.87
CA MET A 352 6.66 15.27 11.80
C MET A 352 5.26 15.44 11.22
N VAL A 353 5.14 15.81 9.94
CA VAL A 353 3.85 15.94 9.25
C VAL A 353 3.18 14.58 9.12
N LEU A 354 3.93 13.57 8.67
CA LEU A 354 3.45 12.21 8.46
C LEU A 354 2.98 11.53 9.76
N ALA A 355 3.56 11.88 10.91
CA ALA A 355 3.19 11.33 12.21
C ALA A 355 1.91 11.93 12.82
N ARG A 356 1.31 12.97 12.22
CA ARG A 356 0.08 13.58 12.71
C ARG A 356 -1.16 12.78 12.29
N PRO A 357 -2.27 12.84 13.06
CA PRO A 357 -3.54 12.25 12.64
C PRO A 357 -3.96 12.81 11.28
N ALA A 358 -4.29 11.93 10.34
CA ALA A 358 -4.52 12.34 8.97
C ALA A 358 -5.66 13.39 8.78
N PRO A 359 -6.80 13.31 9.51
CA PRO A 359 -7.84 14.34 9.45
C PRO A 359 -7.40 15.72 9.94
N ASP A 360 -6.29 15.79 10.69
CA ASP A 360 -5.74 17.03 11.22
C ASP A 360 -4.58 17.58 10.38
N VAL A 361 -4.26 16.98 9.22
CA VAL A 361 -3.25 17.48 8.29
C VAL A 361 -3.90 18.07 7.05
N SER A 362 -3.87 19.39 6.94
CA SER A 362 -4.31 20.15 5.76
C SER A 362 -3.14 20.48 4.83
N ALA A 363 -3.41 20.94 3.60
CA ALA A 363 -2.37 21.43 2.69
C ALA A 363 -1.51 22.55 3.31
N VAL A 364 -2.11 23.39 4.17
CA VAL A 364 -1.39 24.45 4.88
C VAL A 364 -0.43 23.89 5.91
N ASP A 365 -0.78 22.83 6.62
CA ASP A 365 0.15 22.20 7.57
C ASP A 365 1.44 21.77 6.90
N ILE A 366 1.34 21.26 5.68
CA ILE A 366 2.48 20.78 4.93
C ILE A 366 3.26 21.95 4.29
N ALA A 367 2.56 22.96 3.74
CA ALA A 367 3.20 24.17 3.24
C ALA A 367 3.97 24.92 4.35
N VAL A 368 3.41 24.98 5.56
CA VAL A 368 4.09 25.56 6.72
C VAL A 368 5.30 24.73 7.12
N ALA A 369 5.20 23.40 7.14
CA ALA A 369 6.36 22.54 7.40
C ALA A 369 7.47 22.71 6.34
N ALA A 370 7.09 22.96 5.09
CA ALA A 370 8.01 23.25 3.97
C ALA A 370 8.61 24.66 4.00
N SER A 371 8.05 25.57 4.81
CA SER A 371 8.50 26.96 4.94
C SER A 371 9.63 27.12 5.98
N ASN A 372 10.09 28.35 6.20
CA ASN A 372 11.06 28.67 7.25
C ASN A 372 10.47 28.67 8.68
N ALA A 373 9.26 28.15 8.88
CA ALA A 373 8.61 28.10 10.18
C ALA A 373 9.48 27.40 11.24
N PRO A 374 9.53 27.89 12.48
CA PRO A 374 10.21 27.19 13.58
C PRO A 374 9.66 25.76 13.79
N ASP A 375 10.54 24.85 14.19
CA ASP A 375 10.12 23.50 14.59
C ASP A 375 9.16 23.63 15.79
N GLY A 376 7.93 23.14 15.65
CA GLY A 376 6.91 23.18 16.70
C GLY A 376 5.79 24.21 16.50
N VAL A 377 5.77 24.95 15.39
CA VAL A 377 4.55 25.66 14.97
C VAL A 377 3.44 24.61 14.77
N ARG A 378 2.49 24.60 15.71
CA ARG A 378 1.32 23.72 15.71
C ARG A 378 0.08 24.56 15.91
N THR A 379 -0.96 24.28 15.14
CA THR A 379 -2.27 24.88 15.35
C THR A 379 -2.98 24.20 16.51
N ARG A 380 -3.63 24.98 17.38
CA ARG A 380 -4.56 24.43 18.38
C ARG A 380 -5.96 24.22 17.82
N LYS A 381 -6.43 25.11 16.92
CA LYS A 381 -7.78 25.04 16.31
C LYS A 381 -7.80 25.23 14.79
N GLY A 382 -6.66 25.60 14.19
CA GLY A 382 -6.38 25.58 12.75
C GLY A 382 -5.69 26.85 12.26
N TRP A 383 -5.82 27.17 10.97
CA TRP A 383 -4.98 28.18 10.28
C TRP A 383 -5.79 29.41 9.88
N LEU A 384 -5.19 30.60 10.05
CA LEU A 384 -5.63 31.82 9.39
C LEU A 384 -4.58 32.17 8.32
N VAL A 385 -4.93 32.00 7.06
CA VAL A 385 -4.09 32.37 5.92
C VAL A 385 -4.36 33.82 5.56
N LEU A 386 -3.30 34.60 5.51
CA LEU A 386 -3.34 36.03 5.21
C LEU A 386 -2.69 36.28 3.87
N ASP A 387 -3.46 36.82 2.92
CA ASP A 387 -2.94 37.19 1.61
C ASP A 387 -2.22 38.53 1.70
N VAL A 388 -0.90 38.49 1.53
CA VAL A 388 -0.01 39.65 1.63
C VAL A 388 0.60 39.93 0.27
N SER A 389 0.29 41.12 -0.27
CA SER A 389 0.97 41.65 -1.46
C SER A 389 2.32 42.24 -1.06
N ALA A 390 3.30 42.18 -1.97
CA ALA A 390 4.60 42.84 -1.76
C ALA A 390 4.47 44.35 -1.42
N ASN A 391 3.41 44.99 -1.94
CA ASN A 391 3.14 46.41 -1.71
C ASN A 391 2.47 46.71 -0.36
N THR A 392 2.02 45.67 0.36
CA THR A 392 1.30 45.81 1.64
C THR A 392 2.14 45.39 2.84
N LEU A 393 3.43 45.10 2.63
CA LEU A 393 4.36 44.73 3.69
C LEU A 393 4.54 45.89 4.68
N PRO A 394 4.15 45.72 5.95
CA PRO A 394 4.33 46.78 6.92
C PRO A 394 5.82 46.92 7.27
N LEU A 395 6.40 48.08 7.00
CA LEU A 395 7.74 48.40 7.49
C LEU A 395 7.72 48.49 9.04
N PRO A 396 8.78 48.02 9.74
CA PRO A 396 8.86 48.14 11.19
C PRO A 396 8.62 49.59 11.66
N GLY A 397 7.82 49.75 12.71
CA GLY A 397 7.48 51.06 13.29
C GLY A 397 6.32 51.80 12.59
N THR A 398 5.75 51.26 11.52
CA THR A 398 4.56 51.85 10.88
C THR A 398 3.26 51.45 11.57
N ALA A 399 2.20 52.24 11.37
CA ALA A 399 0.85 51.89 11.82
C ALA A 399 0.39 50.52 11.27
N ALA A 400 0.74 50.20 10.02
CA ALA A 400 0.47 48.90 9.43
C ALA A 400 1.16 47.74 10.18
N ALA A 401 2.37 47.93 10.72
CA ALA A 401 3.05 46.92 11.53
C ALA A 401 2.34 46.67 12.87
N VAL A 402 1.80 47.74 13.47
CA VAL A 402 0.94 47.66 14.66
C VAL A 402 -0.35 46.91 14.33
N GLY A 403 -0.98 47.23 13.20
CA GLY A 403 -2.20 46.54 12.73
C GLY A 403 -1.97 45.04 12.51
N LEU A 404 -0.89 44.66 11.83
CA LEU A 404 -0.54 43.24 11.66
C LEU A 404 -0.35 42.55 13.01
N SER A 405 0.37 43.18 13.95
CA SER A 405 0.56 42.65 15.30
C SER A 405 -0.77 42.44 16.04
N THR A 406 -1.70 43.39 15.93
CA THR A 406 -3.05 43.28 16.49
C THR A 406 -3.81 42.11 15.88
N LEU A 407 -3.75 41.95 14.56
CA LEU A 407 -4.40 40.85 13.86
C LEU A 407 -3.81 39.49 14.29
N LEU A 408 -2.48 39.39 14.44
CA LEU A 408 -1.83 38.19 14.99
C LEU A 408 -2.35 37.85 16.39
N GLN A 409 -2.49 38.85 17.27
CA GLN A 409 -3.06 38.65 18.60
C GLN A 409 -4.53 38.20 18.56
N MET A 410 -5.33 38.78 17.67
CA MET A 410 -6.73 38.38 17.48
C MET A 410 -6.83 36.92 17.04
N ALA A 411 -6.04 36.50 16.04
CA ALA A 411 -6.00 35.11 15.59
C ALA A 411 -5.58 34.15 16.71
N GLN A 412 -4.57 34.52 17.50
CA GLN A 412 -4.13 33.75 18.67
C GLN A 412 -5.22 33.59 19.73
N LEU A 413 -6.02 34.62 20.00
CA LEU A 413 -7.17 34.55 20.92
C LEU A 413 -8.23 33.55 20.43
N HIS A 414 -8.35 33.36 19.11
CA HIS A 414 -9.20 32.33 18.49
C HIS A 414 -8.55 30.95 18.44
N GLY A 415 -7.30 30.82 18.89
CA GLY A 415 -6.54 29.56 18.85
C GLY A 415 -6.07 29.18 17.43
N GLN A 416 -6.10 30.14 16.50
CA GLN A 416 -5.58 29.99 15.15
C GLN A 416 -4.10 30.40 15.11
N THR A 417 -3.33 29.73 14.24
CA THR A 417 -1.99 30.17 13.88
C THR A 417 -2.05 30.89 12.55
N VAL A 418 -1.35 32.02 12.46
CA VAL A 418 -1.33 32.84 11.25
C VAL A 418 -0.25 32.36 10.29
N VAL A 419 -0.58 32.32 9.02
CA VAL A 419 0.34 32.04 7.92
C VAL A 419 0.22 33.17 6.91
N LEU A 420 1.34 33.75 6.51
CA LEU A 420 1.37 34.79 5.48
C LEU A 420 1.54 34.10 4.11
N ARG A 421 0.59 34.28 3.21
CA ARG A 421 0.68 33.82 1.82
C ARG A 421 1.09 35.00 0.94
N VAL A 422 2.13 34.82 0.15
CA VAL A 422 2.65 35.84 -0.77
C VAL A 422 2.66 35.38 -2.22
N ASP A 423 2.47 36.33 -3.13
CA ASP A 423 2.33 36.03 -4.56
C ASP A 423 3.66 35.62 -5.22
N THR A 424 4.80 36.12 -4.70
CA THR A 424 6.11 35.90 -5.32
C THR A 424 7.13 35.28 -4.34
N PRO A 425 8.02 34.39 -4.83
CA PRO A 425 9.11 33.82 -4.01
C PRO A 425 10.05 34.88 -3.42
N GLU A 426 10.31 35.97 -4.13
CA GLU A 426 11.19 37.07 -3.69
C GLU A 426 10.68 37.71 -2.39
N THR A 427 9.36 37.82 -2.25
CA THR A 427 8.73 38.39 -1.05
C THR A 427 8.89 37.49 0.17
N VAL A 428 9.07 36.18 -0.02
CA VAL A 428 9.25 35.22 1.08
C VAL A 428 10.51 35.55 1.89
N GLY A 429 11.62 35.87 1.24
CA GLY A 429 12.88 36.18 1.93
C GLY A 429 12.80 37.45 2.78
N VAL A 430 12.16 38.49 2.24
CA VAL A 430 11.94 39.77 2.95
C VAL A 430 11.06 39.54 4.18
N LEU A 431 9.93 38.86 4.03
CA LEU A 431 9.01 38.60 5.13
C LEU A 431 9.59 37.67 6.18
N THR A 432 10.25 36.58 5.78
CA THR A 432 10.86 35.64 6.73
C THR A 432 11.83 36.38 7.66
N SER A 433 12.56 37.37 7.15
CA SER A 433 13.49 38.17 7.95
C SER A 433 12.78 39.17 8.88
N ALA A 434 11.59 39.64 8.49
CA ALA A 434 10.83 40.66 9.19
C ALA A 434 9.80 40.12 10.19
N THR A 435 9.40 38.85 10.07
CA THR A 435 8.38 38.22 10.92
C THR A 435 8.79 36.85 11.41
N GLN A 436 8.29 36.46 12.59
CA GLN A 436 8.42 35.09 13.10
C GLN A 436 7.30 34.17 12.58
N GLN A 437 6.34 34.70 11.81
CA GLN A 437 5.24 33.90 11.27
C GLN A 437 5.69 33.07 10.07
N PRO A 438 5.12 31.87 9.86
CA PRO A 438 5.32 31.11 8.64
C PRO A 438 4.92 31.91 7.40
N VAL A 439 5.76 31.87 6.37
CA VAL A 439 5.51 32.51 5.08
C VAL A 439 5.48 31.44 4.00
N VAL A 440 4.38 31.38 3.23
CA VAL A 440 4.16 30.42 2.16
C VAL A 440 3.88 31.16 0.85
N THR A 441 4.11 30.50 -0.29
CA THR A 441 3.84 31.10 -1.61
C THR A 441 2.40 30.89 -2.07
N GLY A 442 1.94 31.71 -3.02
CA GLY A 442 0.58 31.72 -3.59
C GLY A 442 0.07 30.41 -4.22
N ALA A 443 0.95 29.43 -4.47
CA ALA A 443 0.58 28.10 -4.95
C ALA A 443 -0.24 27.25 -3.96
N LEU A 444 -0.42 27.73 -2.73
CA LEU A 444 -1.26 27.08 -1.73
C LEU A 444 -2.75 27.23 -2.09
N ASP A 445 -3.40 26.10 -2.39
CA ASP A 445 -4.85 26.04 -2.60
C ASP A 445 -5.60 26.30 -1.28
N THR A 446 -6.31 27.42 -1.22
CA THR A 446 -7.17 27.82 -0.10
C THR A 446 -8.65 27.84 -0.49
N THR A 447 -9.04 27.20 -1.59
CA THR A 447 -10.44 27.21 -2.05
C THR A 447 -11.40 26.58 -1.04
N ALA A 448 -10.92 25.62 -0.25
CA ALA A 448 -11.66 25.00 0.85
C ALA A 448 -11.69 25.83 2.15
N PHE A 449 -11.02 27.00 2.19
CA PHE A 449 -10.88 27.80 3.41
C PHE A 449 -12.05 28.78 3.52
N TRP A 450 -12.51 29.03 4.74
CA TRP A 450 -13.60 29.99 4.95
C TRP A 450 -13.08 31.41 4.69
N PRO A 451 -13.61 32.15 3.71
CA PRO A 451 -13.26 33.55 3.54
C PRO A 451 -13.77 34.32 4.77
N THR A 452 -12.89 35.05 5.44
CA THR A 452 -13.24 35.81 6.64
C THR A 452 -12.79 37.26 6.52
N GLU A 453 -13.55 38.14 7.17
CA GLU A 453 -13.27 39.57 7.22
C GLU A 453 -12.83 40.00 8.62
N LEU A 454 -12.14 41.14 8.72
CA LEU A 454 -11.63 41.66 10.00
C LEU A 454 -12.73 41.78 11.07
N ARG A 455 -13.94 42.19 10.67
CA ARG A 455 -15.11 42.31 11.58
C ARG A 455 -15.53 40.97 12.18
N GLU A 456 -15.28 39.85 11.50
CA GLU A 456 -15.60 38.52 11.99
C GLU A 456 -14.57 38.03 12.99
N LEU A 457 -13.28 38.28 12.74
CA LEU A 457 -12.21 38.02 13.72
C LEU A 457 -12.36 38.88 14.98
N ALA A 458 -12.97 40.07 14.88
CA ALA A 458 -13.24 40.92 16.04
C ALA A 458 -14.38 40.40 16.93
N ARG A 459 -15.27 39.55 16.39
CA ARG A 459 -16.35 38.95 17.19
C ARG A 459 -15.79 37.82 18.03
N PRO A 460 -16.24 37.66 19.30
CA PRO A 460 -15.96 36.44 20.04
C PRO A 460 -16.57 35.27 19.28
N LEU A 461 -15.74 34.44 18.66
CA LEU A 461 -16.23 33.23 18.02
C LEU A 461 -16.65 32.30 19.15
N GLY A 462 -17.94 31.91 19.16
CA GLY A 462 -18.37 30.75 19.95
C GLY A 462 -17.67 29.48 19.45
N ASN A 463 -18.16 28.30 19.86
CA ASN A 463 -17.61 27.00 19.42
C ASN A 463 -17.70 26.71 17.89
N ARG A 464 -18.01 27.70 17.05
CA ARG A 464 -18.24 27.59 15.59
C ARG A 464 -17.16 28.26 14.72
N ALA A 465 -16.02 28.67 15.28
CA ALA A 465 -14.93 29.17 14.45
C ALA A 465 -14.55 28.15 13.37
N PRO A 466 -14.47 28.52 12.08
CA PRO A 466 -13.96 27.62 11.05
C PRO A 466 -12.52 27.25 11.41
N ARG A 467 -12.17 25.96 11.28
CA ARG A 467 -10.80 25.47 11.54
C ARG A 467 -9.79 26.23 10.66
N HIS A 468 -10.14 26.45 9.41
CA HIS A 468 -9.28 27.11 8.44
C HIS A 468 -10.00 28.31 7.81
N ALA A 469 -9.36 29.48 7.84
CA ALA A 469 -9.89 30.70 7.26
C ALA A 469 -8.85 31.39 6.39
N THR A 470 -9.31 32.13 5.39
CA THR A 470 -8.48 32.98 4.54
C THR A 470 -8.97 34.41 4.62
N MET A 471 -8.05 35.38 4.67
CA MET A 471 -8.37 36.79 4.69
C MET A 471 -7.43 37.54 3.77
N ALA A 472 -8.00 38.27 2.82
CA ALA A 472 -7.29 39.28 2.06
C ALA A 472 -7.35 40.61 2.83
N PHE A 473 -6.25 41.35 2.81
CA PHE A 473 -6.22 42.72 3.34
C PHE A 473 -5.33 43.61 2.47
N ASP A 474 -5.58 44.91 2.54
CA ASP A 474 -4.73 45.93 1.94
C ASP A 474 -3.95 46.71 3.02
N ALA A 475 -3.00 47.54 2.57
CA ALA A 475 -2.18 48.36 3.46
C ALA A 475 -3.02 49.34 4.31
N GLN A 476 -4.15 49.80 3.76
CA GLN A 476 -5.05 50.72 4.46
C GLN A 476 -5.72 50.03 5.64
N THR A 477 -6.22 48.81 5.45
CA THR A 477 -6.87 48.01 6.49
C THR A 477 -5.93 47.77 7.68
N LEU A 478 -4.66 47.45 7.44
CA LEU A 478 -3.67 47.32 8.51
C LEU A 478 -3.37 48.66 9.20
N THR A 479 -3.28 49.74 8.43
CA THR A 479 -3.05 51.09 8.97
C THR A 479 -4.19 51.52 9.90
N ASP A 480 -5.43 51.31 9.47
CA ASP A 480 -6.64 51.61 10.23
C ASP A 480 -6.69 50.78 11.52
N LEU A 481 -6.39 49.48 11.44
CA LEU A 481 -6.33 48.60 12.60
C LEU A 481 -5.24 49.02 13.60
N GLY A 482 -4.08 49.47 13.09
CA GLY A 482 -2.99 50.01 13.89
C GLY A 482 -3.39 51.29 14.63
N ALA A 483 -4.06 52.21 13.93
CA ALA A 483 -4.55 53.46 14.53
C ALA A 483 -5.61 53.20 15.63
N LEU A 484 -6.51 52.24 15.40
CA LEU A 484 -7.49 51.81 16.39
C LEU A 484 -6.83 51.20 17.64
N SER A 485 -5.72 50.49 17.46
CA SER A 485 -4.98 49.84 18.56
C SER A 485 -4.23 50.83 19.45
N GLN A 486 -3.87 52.00 18.92
CA GLN A 486 -3.23 53.09 19.66
C GLN A 486 -4.22 54.01 20.38
N THR A 487 -5.52 53.88 20.07
CA THR A 487 -6.56 54.56 20.83
C THR A 487 -6.61 53.90 22.22
N PRO A 488 -6.50 54.64 23.34
CA PRO A 488 -6.47 54.04 24.67
C PRO A 488 -7.65 53.10 24.81
N ALA A 489 -7.36 51.82 25.10
CA ALA A 489 -8.36 50.78 25.16
C ALA A 489 -9.46 51.20 26.14
N LEU A 490 -10.57 51.72 25.63
CA LEU A 490 -11.83 51.73 26.35
C LEU A 490 -12.08 50.26 26.65
N LEU A 491 -11.82 49.85 27.90
CA LEU A 491 -11.90 48.48 28.38
C LEU A 491 -13.27 47.89 28.02
N LEU A 492 -13.37 47.28 26.84
CA LEU A 492 -14.57 46.60 26.33
C LEU A 492 -14.84 45.30 27.10
N ARG A 493 -13.99 44.95 28.07
CA ARG A 493 -14.00 43.69 28.82
C ARG A 493 -14.67 43.74 30.19
N ARG A 494 -15.37 44.81 30.56
CA ARG A 494 -16.31 44.73 31.68
C ARG A 494 -17.69 44.36 31.13
N PRO A 495 -18.35 43.28 31.61
CA PRO A 495 -19.74 43.02 31.26
C PRO A 495 -20.54 44.29 31.56
N LYS A 496 -21.11 44.89 30.52
CA LYS A 496 -21.88 46.13 30.63
C LYS A 496 -23.33 45.75 30.89
N ILE A 497 -23.85 46.17 32.03
CA ILE A 497 -25.29 46.12 32.29
C ILE A 497 -25.89 47.39 31.68
N PHE A 498 -26.74 47.23 30.68
CA PHE A 498 -27.53 48.32 30.14
C PHE A 498 -28.86 48.35 30.89
N ILE A 499 -29.06 49.39 31.69
CA ILE A 499 -30.32 49.61 32.43
C ILE A 499 -31.06 50.72 31.68
N ASP A 500 -32.15 50.35 31.01
CA ASP A 500 -33.06 51.35 30.46
C ASP A 500 -33.87 51.96 31.61
N ALA A 501 -33.57 53.22 31.92
CA ALA A 501 -34.17 53.95 33.03
C ALA A 501 -35.16 54.98 32.48
N GLN A 502 -36.22 54.51 31.86
CA GLN A 502 -37.38 55.35 31.55
C GLN A 502 -38.13 55.66 32.84
N HIS A 503 -37.64 56.60 33.67
CA HIS A 503 -38.22 57.14 34.90
C HIS A 503 -37.69 56.48 36.21
N GLY A 504 -37.12 57.32 37.10
CA GLY A 504 -36.76 56.94 38.47
C GLY A 504 -35.30 56.53 38.72
N LEU A 505 -34.33 57.06 37.96
CA LEU A 505 -32.90 56.71 38.11
C LEU A 505 -32.36 56.89 39.55
N GLY A 506 -32.78 57.97 40.24
CA GLY A 506 -32.24 58.33 41.56
C GLY A 506 -32.61 57.37 42.70
N ASN A 507 -33.78 56.73 42.66
CA ASN A 507 -34.21 55.79 43.71
C ASN A 507 -33.61 54.39 43.49
N ARG A 508 -33.37 54.02 42.23
CA ARG A 508 -32.80 52.70 41.89
C ARG A 508 -31.29 52.66 42.08
N MET A 509 -30.58 53.76 41.82
CA MET A 509 -29.16 53.88 42.17
C MET A 509 -28.92 53.73 43.69
N ARG A 510 -29.84 54.26 44.53
CA ARG A 510 -29.80 54.08 45.99
C ARG A 510 -30.12 52.67 46.49
N ALA A 511 -30.73 51.83 45.65
CA ALA A 511 -30.99 50.43 45.99
C ALA A 511 -29.84 49.49 45.55
N ILE A 512 -28.92 49.99 44.71
CA ILE A 512 -27.76 49.24 44.19
C ILE A 512 -26.47 49.59 44.96
N ALA A 513 -26.35 50.82 45.48
CA ALA A 513 -25.31 51.22 46.42
C ALA A 513 -25.65 50.73 47.84
#